data_AF-A0A8C4KSW2-F1
#
_entry.id   AF-A0A8C4KSW2-F1
#
_cell.length_a   1.000
_cell.length_b   1.000
_cell.length_c   1.000
_cell.angle_alpha   90.00
_cell.angle_beta   90.00
_cell.angle_gamma   90.00
#
_symmetry.space_group_name_H-M   'P 1'
#
loop_
_entity.id
_entity.type
_entity.pdbx_description
1 polymer ?
#
loop_
_entity_poly.entity_id
_entity_poly.type
_entity_poly.pdbx_seq_one_letter_code
_entity_poly.pdbx_strand_id
1 'polypeptide(L)'
;MLYGRMGYIYALLFVNKHFGVEKIPQSHIQQICETVLTSGENLARKRNFTAKTPLMYEWYQEYYVGAAHGLAGIYYFLMQPSLQVSHAKLHSLVKPSVDYVCQLKFPSGHCPPRVDDTRDLLVHWCHGAPGVIYMLIQAYKVFREERYLSDARQSADLTWQYRLLKKGYSLCHGAAGNADTFLALFNLTQARKYLYRACKFAE
;
A
#
# COMPACT_ATOMS: atom_id res chain seq x y z
N MET A 1 3.47 6.58 -5.72
CA MET A 1 4.02 5.71 -6.79
C MET A 1 4.30 6.47 -8.07
N LEU A 2 3.31 7.09 -8.72
CA LEU A 2 3.44 7.53 -10.12
C LEU A 2 4.49 8.62 -10.39
N TYR A 3 4.69 9.55 -9.46
CA TYR A 3 5.62 10.70 -9.63
C TYR A 3 6.64 10.84 -8.50
N GLY A 4 6.66 9.88 -7.57
CA GLY A 4 7.41 9.99 -6.31
C GLY A 4 8.64 9.08 -6.26
N ARG A 5 9.42 9.25 -5.18
CA ARG A 5 10.62 8.45 -4.91
C ARG A 5 10.37 6.94 -4.91
N MET A 6 9.19 6.48 -4.50
CA MET A 6 8.84 5.05 -4.55
C MET A 6 8.68 4.49 -5.96
N GLY A 7 8.20 5.30 -6.91
CA GLY A 7 8.20 4.91 -8.33
C GLY A 7 9.62 4.79 -8.89
N TYR A 8 10.50 5.71 -8.49
CA TYR A 8 11.92 5.63 -8.85
C TYR A 8 12.60 4.40 -8.23
N ILE A 9 12.41 4.15 -6.93
CA ILE A 9 12.92 2.95 -6.24
C ILE A 9 12.43 1.67 -6.92
N TYR A 10 11.16 1.60 -7.32
CA TYR A 10 10.64 0.45 -8.07
C TYR A 10 11.46 0.19 -9.34
N ALA A 11 11.81 1.23 -10.12
CA ALA A 11 12.65 1.07 -11.32
C ALA A 11 14.04 0.53 -10.98
N LEU A 12 14.65 0.98 -9.87
CA LEU A 12 15.96 0.49 -9.43
C LEU A 12 15.88 -1.00 -9.04
N LEU A 13 14.88 -1.37 -8.25
CA LEU A 13 14.66 -2.75 -7.83
C LEU A 13 14.31 -3.66 -9.01
N PHE A 14 13.57 -3.14 -10.00
CA PHE A 14 13.24 -3.86 -11.22
C PHE A 14 14.50 -4.27 -11.98
N VAL A 15 15.45 -3.35 -12.18
CA VAL A 15 16.74 -3.65 -12.82
C VAL A 15 17.48 -4.74 -12.04
N ASN A 16 17.71 -4.56 -10.74
CA ASN A 16 18.43 -5.55 -9.93
C ASN A 16 17.76 -6.94 -9.98
N LYS A 17 16.43 -6.99 -9.89
CA LYS A 17 15.66 -8.24 -9.96
C LYS A 17 15.86 -8.95 -11.30
N HIS A 18 15.82 -8.24 -12.41
CA HIS A 18 15.91 -8.85 -13.75
C HIS A 18 17.34 -9.22 -14.16
N PHE A 19 18.35 -8.55 -13.61
CA PHE A 19 19.74 -9.00 -13.76
C PHE A 19 20.10 -10.15 -12.81
N GLY A 20 19.34 -10.37 -11.73
CA GLY A 20 19.63 -11.39 -10.71
C GLY A 20 20.86 -11.07 -9.85
N VAL A 21 21.49 -9.91 -10.06
CA VAL A 21 22.66 -9.42 -9.33
C VAL A 21 22.48 -7.93 -9.03
N GLU A 22 23.24 -7.42 -8.07
CA GLU A 22 23.26 -5.98 -7.74
C GLU A 22 23.93 -5.19 -8.87
N LYS A 23 23.12 -4.62 -9.78
CA LYS A 23 23.59 -3.67 -10.80
C LYS A 23 23.54 -2.23 -10.33
N ILE A 24 22.55 -1.92 -9.51
CA ILE A 24 22.37 -0.63 -8.88
C ILE A 24 22.77 -0.79 -7.42
N PRO A 25 23.77 -0.02 -6.95
CA PRO A 25 24.29 -0.16 -5.60
C PRO A 25 23.21 -0.04 -4.52
N GLN A 26 23.23 -0.95 -3.55
CA GLN A 26 22.28 -0.94 -2.45
C GLN A 26 22.33 0.36 -1.64
N SER A 27 23.52 0.96 -1.50
CA SER A 27 23.72 2.25 -0.83
C SER A 27 22.91 3.39 -1.46
N HIS A 28 22.78 3.41 -2.80
CA HIS A 28 21.97 4.42 -3.51
C HIS A 28 20.48 4.28 -3.17
N ILE A 29 19.97 3.06 -3.15
CA ILE A 29 18.58 2.76 -2.78
C ILE A 29 18.33 3.18 -1.32
N GLN A 30 19.25 2.85 -0.42
CA GLN A 30 19.15 3.18 1.01
C GLN A 30 19.15 4.69 1.25
N GLN A 31 19.99 5.46 0.54
CA GLN A 31 20.03 6.92 0.66
C GLN A 31 18.70 7.57 0.27
N ILE A 32 18.06 7.08 -0.80
CA ILE A 32 16.74 7.58 -1.22
C ILE A 32 15.67 7.18 -0.19
N CYS A 33 15.73 5.96 0.34
CA CYS A 33 14.83 5.50 1.39
C CYS A 33 14.92 6.39 2.64
N GLU A 34 16.13 6.71 3.09
CA GLU A 34 16.35 7.59 4.23
C GLU A 34 15.76 8.98 3.99
N THR A 35 15.95 9.53 2.79
CA THR A 35 15.35 10.81 2.38
C THR A 35 13.82 10.77 2.46
N VAL A 36 13.19 9.64 2.14
CA VAL A 36 11.72 9.48 2.26
C VAL A 36 11.27 9.44 3.72
N LEU A 37 12.02 8.77 4.60
CA LEU A 37 11.71 8.72 6.02
C LEU A 37 11.80 10.12 6.65
N THR A 38 12.94 10.80 6.48
CA THR A 38 13.13 12.15 7.00
C THR A 38 12.11 13.15 6.46
N SER A 39 11.78 13.05 5.16
CA SER A 39 10.72 13.88 4.56
C SER A 39 9.35 13.63 5.20
N GLY A 40 9.05 12.38 5.55
CA GLY A 40 7.79 11.98 6.16
C GLY A 40 7.63 12.50 7.59
N GLU A 41 8.70 12.39 8.40
CA GLU A 41 8.74 12.95 9.76
C GLU A 41 8.63 14.47 9.75
N ASN A 42 9.33 15.13 8.82
CA ASN A 42 9.29 16.58 8.69
C ASN A 42 7.88 17.08 8.33
N LEU A 43 7.20 16.42 7.39
CA LEU A 43 5.83 16.81 7.04
C LEU A 43 4.86 16.53 8.20
N ALA A 44 4.99 15.37 8.86
CA ALA A 44 4.16 15.04 10.03
C ALA A 44 4.30 16.10 11.13
N ARG A 45 5.54 16.55 11.42
CA ARG A 45 5.79 17.63 12.38
C ARG A 45 5.20 18.95 11.92
N LYS A 46 5.47 19.37 10.68
CA LYS A 46 5.01 20.67 10.13
C LYS A 46 3.48 20.79 10.11
N ARG A 47 2.77 19.67 9.92
CA ARG A 47 1.31 19.59 9.81
C ARG A 47 0.64 19.11 11.10
N ASN A 48 1.37 19.00 12.21
CA ASN A 48 0.88 18.56 13.53
C ASN A 48 0.23 17.17 13.53
N PHE A 49 0.73 16.24 12.72
CA PHE A 49 0.30 14.84 12.71
C PHE A 49 1.05 13.96 13.71
N THR A 50 2.16 14.39 14.30
CA THR A 50 3.04 13.55 15.14
C THR A 50 2.33 12.88 16.31
N ALA A 51 1.24 13.46 16.83
CA ALA A 51 0.40 12.85 17.86
C ALA A 51 -0.44 11.65 17.35
N LYS A 52 -0.73 11.59 16.04
CA LYS A 52 -1.53 10.54 15.38
C LYS A 52 -0.66 9.56 14.60
N THR A 53 0.38 10.04 13.93
CA THR A 53 1.26 9.27 13.05
C THR A 53 2.65 9.92 12.94
N PRO A 54 3.75 9.17 13.09
CA PRO A 54 5.11 9.71 12.96
C PRO A 54 5.47 10.14 11.53
N LEU A 55 4.95 9.48 10.52
CA LEU A 55 5.17 9.79 9.10
C LEU A 55 3.89 10.31 8.45
N MET A 56 4.03 11.30 7.59
CA MET A 56 2.95 11.81 6.73
C MET A 56 3.49 12.19 5.36
N TYR A 57 2.66 12.05 4.32
CA TYR A 57 3.02 12.39 2.94
C TYR A 57 1.86 13.08 2.25
N GLU A 58 2.17 14.01 1.35
CA GLU A 58 1.20 14.69 0.51
C GLU A 58 1.65 14.68 -0.94
N TRP A 59 0.69 14.70 -1.85
CA TRP A 59 0.93 14.95 -3.27
C TRP A 59 -0.22 15.81 -3.78
N TYR A 60 0.09 16.80 -4.62
CA TYR A 60 -0.91 17.72 -5.18
C TYR A 60 -1.84 18.33 -4.11
N GLN A 61 -1.23 18.83 -3.02
CA GLN A 61 -1.90 19.48 -1.87
C GLN A 61 -2.83 18.58 -1.05
N GLU A 62 -2.80 17.26 -1.26
CA GLU A 62 -3.72 16.31 -0.63
C GLU A 62 -2.98 15.16 0.06
N TYR A 63 -3.54 14.68 1.17
CA TYR A 63 -3.03 13.51 1.89
C TYR A 63 -3.67 12.24 1.33
N TYR A 64 -3.18 11.78 0.17
CA TYR A 64 -3.70 10.58 -0.47
C TYR A 64 -3.46 9.32 0.37
N VAL A 65 -4.45 8.43 0.44
CA VAL A 65 -4.36 7.19 1.23
C VAL A 65 -3.96 5.99 0.37
N GLY A 66 -4.48 5.90 -0.85
CA GLY A 66 -4.34 4.73 -1.73
C GLY A 66 -2.92 4.48 -2.29
N ALA A 67 -2.78 3.44 -3.11
CA ALA A 67 -1.46 2.97 -3.56
C ALA A 67 -0.80 3.88 -4.61
N ALA A 68 -1.57 4.50 -5.51
CA ALA A 68 -1.00 5.25 -6.64
C ALA A 68 -0.24 6.51 -6.18
N HIS A 69 -0.85 7.28 -5.29
CA HIS A 69 -0.34 8.59 -4.87
C HIS A 69 -0.05 8.69 -3.37
N GLY A 70 -0.46 7.69 -2.59
CA GLY A 70 -0.67 7.88 -1.18
C GLY A 70 0.15 7.01 -0.25
N LEU A 71 -0.29 7.09 1.01
CA LEU A 71 0.31 6.47 2.19
C LEU A 71 0.48 4.95 2.02
N ALA A 72 -0.54 4.23 1.57
CA ALA A 72 -0.48 2.79 1.44
C ALA A 72 0.63 2.33 0.49
N GLY A 73 0.82 3.03 -0.63
CA GLY A 73 1.91 2.75 -1.56
C GLY A 73 3.28 3.01 -0.95
N ILE A 74 3.44 4.11 -0.21
CA ILE A 74 4.71 4.47 0.42
C ILE A 74 5.06 3.47 1.52
N TYR A 75 4.14 3.20 2.43
CA TYR A 75 4.38 2.27 3.55
C TYR A 75 4.59 0.83 3.09
N TYR A 76 3.90 0.40 2.03
CA TYR A 76 4.18 -0.90 1.40
C TYR A 76 5.66 -1.04 1.02
N PHE A 77 6.25 -0.01 0.39
CA PHE A 77 7.66 -0.03 0.02
C PHE A 77 8.59 0.08 1.22
N LEU A 78 8.31 0.95 2.19
CA LEU A 78 9.15 1.10 3.39
C LEU A 78 9.23 -0.21 4.22
N MET A 79 8.24 -1.08 4.11
CA MET A 79 8.25 -2.40 4.73
C MET A 79 8.90 -3.50 3.87
N GLN A 80 9.41 -3.19 2.66
CA GLN A 80 10.12 -4.17 1.85
C GLN A 80 11.52 -4.42 2.41
N PRO A 81 11.94 -5.68 2.59
CA PRO A 81 13.29 -6.01 3.07
C PRO A 81 14.40 -5.41 2.21
N SER A 82 14.16 -5.25 0.90
CA SER A 82 15.12 -4.66 -0.04
C SER A 82 15.44 -3.19 0.21
N LEU A 83 14.63 -2.47 1.01
CA LEU A 83 14.92 -1.08 1.39
C LEU A 83 15.73 -0.98 2.69
N GLN A 84 15.92 -2.09 3.41
CA GLN A 84 16.76 -2.19 4.62
C GLN A 84 16.46 -1.11 5.68
N VAL A 85 15.19 -0.75 5.85
CA VAL A 85 14.77 0.10 6.98
C VAL A 85 15.06 -0.65 8.28
N SER A 86 15.77 -0.01 9.20
CA SER A 86 16.18 -0.65 10.46
C SER A 86 14.96 -1.10 11.26
N HIS A 87 15.12 -2.20 12.02
CA HIS A 87 14.05 -2.72 12.87
C HIS A 87 13.47 -1.65 13.81
N ALA A 88 14.36 -0.83 14.40
CA ALA A 88 13.95 0.31 15.23
C ALA A 88 13.04 1.28 14.47
N LYS A 89 13.42 1.74 13.27
CA LYS A 89 12.61 2.66 12.45
C LYS A 89 11.32 2.03 11.93
N LEU A 90 11.34 0.73 11.62
CA LEU A 90 10.12 0.00 11.25
C LEU A 90 9.09 0.06 12.37
N HIS A 91 9.50 -0.17 13.61
CA HIS A 91 8.58 -0.17 14.75
C HIS A 91 8.23 1.22 15.28
N SER A 92 9.18 2.17 15.27
CA SER A 92 8.95 3.50 15.82
C SER A 92 8.31 4.48 14.83
N LEU A 93 8.56 4.33 13.53
CA LEU A 93 8.06 5.24 12.50
C LEU A 93 7.02 4.58 11.60
N VAL A 94 7.37 3.47 10.94
CA VAL A 94 6.53 2.91 9.86
C VAL A 94 5.26 2.24 10.40
N LYS A 95 5.39 1.39 11.42
CA LYS A 95 4.28 0.65 12.01
C LYS A 95 3.15 1.54 12.53
N PRO A 96 3.38 2.54 13.41
CA PRO A 96 2.31 3.42 13.86
C PRO A 96 1.69 4.24 12.72
N SER A 97 2.45 4.54 11.66
CA SER A 97 1.92 5.20 10.47
C SER A 97 1.05 4.29 9.59
N VAL A 98 1.38 3.00 9.50
CA VAL A 98 0.51 1.98 8.92
C VAL A 98 -0.77 1.83 9.75
N ASP A 99 -0.65 1.82 11.08
CA ASP A 99 -1.79 1.73 11.99
C ASP A 99 -2.73 2.92 11.82
N TYR A 100 -2.19 4.12 11.64
CA TYR A 100 -2.98 5.31 11.30
C TYR A 100 -3.80 5.12 10.01
N VAL A 101 -3.20 4.57 8.94
CA VAL A 101 -3.96 4.26 7.70
C VAL A 101 -5.07 3.24 7.96
N CYS A 102 -4.82 2.24 8.80
CA CYS A 102 -5.85 1.25 9.17
C CYS A 102 -7.01 1.89 9.94
N GLN A 103 -6.77 2.95 10.70
CA GLN A 103 -7.81 3.70 11.42
C GLN A 103 -8.65 4.61 10.52
N LEU A 104 -8.18 4.93 9.30
CA LEU A 104 -8.93 5.75 8.35
C LEU A 104 -10.07 5.00 7.66
N LYS A 105 -10.20 3.68 7.86
CA LYS A 105 -11.23 2.86 7.21
C LYS A 105 -12.63 3.39 7.54
N PHE A 106 -13.49 3.46 6.53
CA PHE A 106 -14.91 3.72 6.69
C PHE A 106 -15.60 2.58 7.46
N PRO A 107 -16.84 2.79 7.95
CA PRO A 107 -17.64 1.72 8.55
C PRO A 107 -17.85 0.51 7.63
N SER A 108 -17.83 0.71 6.30
CA SER A 108 -17.86 -0.37 5.31
C SER A 108 -16.60 -1.23 5.30
N GLY A 109 -15.47 -0.69 5.77
CA GLY A 109 -14.13 -1.26 5.66
C GLY A 109 -13.30 -0.75 4.47
N HIS A 110 -13.87 0.06 3.58
CA HIS A 110 -13.09 0.74 2.53
C HIS A 110 -12.16 1.81 3.12
N CYS A 111 -11.13 2.17 2.37
CA CYS A 111 -10.29 3.31 2.70
C CYS A 111 -10.68 4.53 1.85
N PRO A 112 -10.72 5.73 2.45
CA PRO A 112 -11.00 6.95 1.72
C PRO A 112 -9.90 7.23 0.69
N PRO A 113 -10.18 7.97 -0.40
CA PRO A 113 -9.14 8.35 -1.35
C PRO A 113 -8.06 9.25 -0.73
N ARG A 114 -8.48 10.12 0.20
CA ARG A 114 -7.67 11.12 0.91
C ARG A 114 -8.07 11.14 2.39
N VAL A 115 -7.18 11.61 3.26
CA VAL A 115 -7.54 11.89 4.67
C VAL A 115 -8.74 12.85 4.69
N ASP A 116 -9.70 12.60 5.59
CA ASP A 116 -10.94 13.36 5.78
C ASP A 116 -11.98 13.30 4.63
N ASP A 117 -11.75 12.54 3.55
CA ASP A 117 -12.80 12.30 2.55
C ASP A 117 -13.91 11.42 3.14
N THR A 118 -15.17 11.80 2.95
CA THR A 118 -16.34 11.09 3.49
C THR A 118 -17.05 10.22 2.45
N ARG A 119 -16.61 10.27 1.18
CA ARG A 119 -17.27 9.57 0.08
C ARG A 119 -16.69 8.18 -0.12
N ASP A 120 -17.48 7.20 0.29
CA ASP A 120 -17.16 5.78 0.16
C ASP A 120 -17.62 5.22 -1.21
N LEU A 121 -16.84 5.47 -2.26
CA LEU A 121 -17.23 5.15 -3.64
C LEU A 121 -16.16 4.40 -4.46
N LEU A 122 -14.88 4.54 -4.12
CA LEU A 122 -13.80 4.09 -5.01
C LEU A 122 -13.28 2.71 -4.59
N VAL A 123 -13.45 1.74 -5.49
CA VAL A 123 -12.91 0.38 -5.35
C VAL A 123 -11.88 0.14 -6.44
N HIS A 124 -10.74 0.82 -6.31
CA HIS A 124 -9.68 0.81 -7.32
C HIS A 124 -8.31 0.54 -6.68
N TRP A 125 -7.35 0.09 -7.49
CA TRP A 125 -5.95 0.02 -7.07
C TRP A 125 -5.41 1.41 -6.70
N CYS A 126 -5.71 2.44 -7.49
CA CYS A 126 -5.21 3.78 -7.21
C CYS A 126 -5.78 4.37 -5.90
N HIS A 127 -7.07 4.13 -5.63
CA HIS A 127 -7.80 4.65 -4.48
C HIS A 127 -8.83 3.60 -3.99
N GLY A 128 -8.64 3.09 -2.79
CA GLY A 128 -9.54 2.13 -2.15
C GLY A 128 -8.88 0.81 -1.76
N ALA A 129 -9.72 -0.14 -1.32
CA ALA A 129 -9.31 -1.44 -0.81
C ALA A 129 -8.37 -2.24 -1.74
N PRO A 130 -8.57 -2.29 -3.07
CA PRO A 130 -7.67 -3.03 -3.97
C PRO A 130 -6.23 -2.52 -3.96
N GLY A 131 -5.99 -1.24 -3.63
CA GLY A 131 -4.65 -0.68 -3.46
C GLY A 131 -4.08 -0.85 -2.07
N VAL A 132 -4.93 -0.70 -1.05
CA VAL A 132 -4.49 -0.74 0.36
C VAL A 132 -4.11 -2.15 0.81
N ILE A 133 -4.71 -3.19 0.22
CA ILE A 133 -4.44 -4.59 0.57
C ILE A 133 -2.94 -4.96 0.53
N TYR A 134 -2.16 -4.38 -0.39
CA TYR A 134 -0.73 -4.66 -0.50
C TYR A 134 0.04 -4.22 0.75
N MET A 135 -0.30 -3.03 1.27
CA MET A 135 0.26 -2.54 2.53
C MET A 135 -0.12 -3.47 3.68
N LEU A 136 -1.38 -3.91 3.77
CA LEU A 136 -1.87 -4.78 4.84
C LEU A 136 -1.21 -6.17 4.81
N ILE A 137 -1.10 -6.78 3.63
CA ILE A 137 -0.39 -8.06 3.43
C ILE A 137 1.08 -7.91 3.84
N GLN A 138 1.74 -6.83 3.44
CA GLN A 138 3.13 -6.59 3.79
C GLN A 138 3.30 -6.34 5.29
N ALA A 139 2.40 -5.58 5.92
CA ALA A 139 2.38 -5.35 7.36
C ALA A 139 2.23 -6.67 8.14
N TYR A 140 1.33 -7.56 7.70
CA TYR A 140 1.21 -8.88 8.29
C TYR A 140 2.50 -9.70 8.16
N LYS A 141 3.15 -9.68 6.99
CA LYS A 141 4.41 -10.42 6.77
C LYS A 141 5.54 -9.92 7.67
N VAL A 142 5.60 -8.62 7.94
CA VAL A 142 6.67 -7.99 8.74
C VAL A 142 6.37 -8.05 10.24
N PHE A 143 5.18 -7.65 10.66
CA PHE A 143 4.83 -7.48 12.07
C PHE A 143 4.08 -8.67 12.68
N ARG A 144 3.56 -9.60 11.87
CA ARG A 144 2.90 -10.84 12.30
C ARG A 144 1.68 -10.65 13.21
N GLU A 145 0.98 -9.51 13.11
CA GLU A 145 -0.24 -9.24 13.85
C GLU A 145 -1.49 -9.57 13.02
N GLU A 146 -2.38 -10.42 13.54
CA GLU A 146 -3.56 -10.93 12.82
C GLU A 146 -4.51 -9.83 12.34
N ARG A 147 -4.55 -8.68 13.01
CA ARG A 147 -5.38 -7.54 12.59
C ARG A 147 -5.10 -7.09 11.16
N TYR A 148 -3.83 -7.11 10.71
CA TYR A 148 -3.48 -6.73 9.34
C TYR A 148 -4.00 -7.75 8.33
N LEU A 149 -3.94 -9.04 8.67
CA LEU A 149 -4.49 -10.09 7.81
C LEU A 149 -6.02 -10.05 7.77
N SER A 150 -6.66 -9.77 8.91
CA SER A 150 -8.11 -9.55 8.98
C SER A 150 -8.54 -8.41 8.06
N ASP A 151 -7.84 -7.28 8.12
CA ASP A 151 -8.11 -6.13 7.26
C ASP A 151 -7.88 -6.42 5.77
N ALA A 152 -6.85 -7.23 5.45
CA ALA A 152 -6.61 -7.67 4.08
C ALA A 152 -7.74 -8.57 3.56
N ARG A 153 -8.26 -9.49 4.40
CA ARG A 153 -9.42 -10.32 4.08
C ARG A 153 -10.67 -9.47 3.85
N GLN A 154 -10.91 -8.48 4.71
CA GLN A 154 -12.02 -7.52 4.54
C GLN A 154 -11.89 -6.74 3.23
N SER A 155 -10.69 -6.26 2.90
CA SER A 155 -10.40 -5.57 1.62
C SER A 155 -10.72 -6.45 0.41
N ALA A 156 -10.41 -7.75 0.49
CA ALA A 156 -10.75 -8.71 -0.57
C ALA A 156 -12.27 -8.98 -0.64
N ASP A 157 -12.96 -9.12 0.48
CA ASP A 157 -14.42 -9.30 0.49
C ASP A 157 -15.16 -8.10 -0.09
N LEU A 158 -14.72 -6.87 0.23
CA LEU A 158 -15.24 -5.65 -0.39
C LEU A 158 -14.99 -5.60 -1.90
N THR A 159 -13.78 -5.90 -2.32
CA THR A 159 -13.42 -5.97 -3.75
C THR A 159 -14.30 -6.98 -4.50
N TRP A 160 -14.65 -8.10 -3.84
CA TRP A 160 -15.55 -9.11 -4.40
C TRP A 160 -17.01 -8.63 -4.47
N GLN A 161 -17.48 -7.92 -3.45
CA GLN A 161 -18.83 -7.37 -3.39
C GLN A 161 -19.06 -6.35 -4.51
N TYR A 162 -18.10 -5.46 -4.75
CA TYR A 162 -18.16 -4.39 -5.76
C TYR A 162 -17.40 -4.73 -7.05
N ARG A 163 -17.32 -6.02 -7.41
CA ARG A 163 -16.49 -6.53 -8.51
C ARG A 163 -16.79 -5.98 -9.91
N LEU A 164 -18.03 -5.56 -10.18
CA LEU A 164 -18.45 -5.06 -11.49
C LEU A 164 -18.27 -3.55 -11.60
N LEU A 165 -17.04 -3.11 -11.88
CA LEU A 165 -16.75 -1.72 -12.14
C LEU A 165 -17.27 -1.30 -13.52
N LYS A 166 -18.24 -0.38 -13.56
CA LYS A 166 -18.70 0.27 -14.81
C LYS A 166 -17.57 1.01 -15.55
N LYS A 167 -16.46 1.28 -14.88
CA LYS A 167 -15.30 2.01 -15.42
C LYS A 167 -14.46 1.19 -16.40
N GLY A 168 -14.62 -0.14 -16.43
CA GLY A 168 -13.96 -1.03 -17.39
C GLY A 168 -12.94 -1.98 -16.75
N TYR A 169 -11.98 -2.43 -17.57
CA TYR A 169 -11.16 -3.62 -17.29
C TYR A 169 -9.66 -3.34 -17.10
N SER A 170 -9.27 -2.08 -16.89
CA SER A 170 -7.85 -1.68 -16.75
C SER A 170 -7.21 -2.09 -15.41
N LEU A 171 -5.89 -1.98 -15.31
CA LEU A 171 -5.14 -2.27 -14.07
C LEU A 171 -5.29 -1.19 -12.99
N CYS A 172 -5.37 0.09 -13.37
CA CYS A 172 -5.35 1.18 -12.38
C CYS A 172 -6.67 1.28 -11.59
N HIS A 173 -7.79 1.03 -12.27
CA HIS A 173 -9.13 1.23 -11.73
C HIS A 173 -10.18 0.46 -12.56
N GLY A 174 -9.88 -0.80 -12.85
CA GLY A 174 -10.78 -1.70 -13.55
C GLY A 174 -10.71 -3.12 -12.98
N ALA A 175 -11.53 -4.00 -13.55
CA ALA A 175 -11.68 -5.37 -13.06
C ALA A 175 -10.33 -6.12 -12.98
N ALA A 176 -9.48 -6.00 -14.00
CA ALA A 176 -8.19 -6.70 -14.01
C ALA A 176 -7.30 -6.32 -12.81
N GLY A 177 -7.14 -5.03 -12.52
CA GLY A 177 -6.36 -4.59 -11.37
C GLY A 177 -6.97 -4.98 -10.03
N ASN A 178 -8.30 -5.03 -9.96
CA ASN A 178 -9.00 -5.52 -8.77
C ASN A 178 -8.79 -7.03 -8.56
N ALA A 179 -8.65 -7.82 -9.64
CA ALA A 179 -8.38 -9.25 -9.54
C ALA A 179 -7.05 -9.57 -8.83
N ASP A 180 -6.03 -8.74 -9.02
CA ASP A 180 -4.71 -8.91 -8.37
C ASP A 180 -4.79 -8.87 -6.84
N THR A 181 -5.82 -8.21 -6.28
CA THR A 181 -6.15 -8.27 -4.83
C THR A 181 -6.26 -9.71 -4.34
N PHE A 182 -6.95 -10.56 -5.11
CA PHE A 182 -7.17 -11.95 -4.72
C PHE A 182 -5.93 -12.79 -4.96
N LEU A 183 -5.17 -12.53 -6.02
CA LEU A 183 -3.90 -13.22 -6.26
C LEU A 183 -2.88 -12.91 -5.16
N ALA A 184 -2.78 -11.64 -4.74
CA ALA A 184 -1.91 -11.23 -3.65
C ALA A 184 -2.27 -11.95 -2.34
N LEU A 185 -3.55 -12.03 -2.01
CA LEU A 185 -4.02 -12.70 -0.79
C LEU A 185 -3.94 -14.23 -0.88
N PHE A 186 -4.16 -14.81 -2.06
CA PHE A 186 -3.93 -16.24 -2.32
C PHE A 186 -2.46 -16.60 -2.10
N ASN A 187 -1.53 -15.83 -2.67
CA ASN A 187 -0.10 -16.10 -2.52
C ASN A 187 0.36 -16.04 -1.06
N LEU A 188 -0.28 -15.22 -0.23
CA LEU A 188 -0.02 -15.20 1.22
C LEU A 188 -0.65 -16.39 1.95
N THR A 189 -1.93 -16.66 1.71
CA THR A 189 -2.76 -17.54 2.57
C THR A 189 -2.91 -18.96 2.06
N GLN A 190 -2.60 -19.20 0.78
CA GLN A 190 -2.87 -20.44 0.03
C GLN A 190 -4.35 -20.87 0.04
N ALA A 191 -5.27 -19.99 0.44
CA ALA A 191 -6.70 -20.27 0.49
C ALA A 191 -7.31 -20.21 -0.92
N ARG A 192 -7.70 -21.39 -1.45
CA ARG A 192 -8.24 -21.54 -2.82
C ARG A 192 -9.44 -20.65 -3.15
N LYS A 193 -10.21 -20.19 -2.14
CA LYS A 193 -11.29 -19.20 -2.29
C LYS A 193 -10.80 -17.95 -3.06
N TYR A 194 -9.60 -17.46 -2.78
CA TYR A 194 -9.09 -16.25 -3.44
C TYR A 194 -8.63 -16.53 -4.87
N LEU A 195 -7.98 -17.67 -5.13
CA LEU A 195 -7.67 -18.08 -6.51
C LEU A 195 -8.94 -18.20 -7.35
N TYR A 196 -9.99 -18.83 -6.81
CA TYR A 196 -11.30 -18.89 -7.47
C TYR A 196 -11.86 -17.51 -7.80
N ARG A 197 -11.80 -16.55 -6.85
CA ARG A 197 -12.26 -15.18 -7.10
C ARG A 197 -11.45 -14.47 -8.18
N ALA A 198 -10.13 -14.68 -8.24
CA ALA A 198 -9.30 -14.16 -9.32
C ALA A 198 -9.74 -14.73 -10.69
N CYS A 199 -9.97 -16.04 -10.79
CA CYS A 199 -10.48 -16.68 -12.00
C CYS A 199 -11.85 -16.12 -12.41
N LYS A 200 -12.76 -15.87 -11.46
CA LYS A 200 -14.07 -15.27 -11.72
C LYS A 200 -14.03 -13.81 -12.16
N PHE A 201 -12.92 -13.11 -11.96
CA PHE A 201 -12.70 -11.78 -12.54
C PHE A 201 -12.14 -11.85 -13.97
N ALA A 202 -11.56 -12.99 -14.35
CA ALA A 202 -11.00 -13.23 -15.68
C ALA A 202 -12.03 -13.83 -16.68
N GLU A 203 -13.10 -14.44 -16.16
CA GLU A 203 -14.28 -14.92 -16.91
C GLU A 203 -15.13 -13.75 -17.45
#